data_AF-A0A811K9S6-F1
#
_entry.id   AF-A0A811K9S6-F1
#
_cell.length_a   1.000
_cell.length_b   1.000
_cell.length_c   1.000
_cell.angle_alpha   90.00
_cell.angle_beta   90.00
_cell.angle_gamma   90.00
#
_symmetry.space_group_name_H-M   'P 1'
#
loop_
_entity.id
_entity.type
_entity.pdbx_description
1 polymer ?
#
loop_
_entity_poly.entity_id
_entity_poly.type
_entity_poly.pdbx_seq_one_letter_code
_entity_poly.pdbx_strand_id
1 'polypeptide(L)'
;MAQTQATIKVVETKPYTGQKPGTSGLRKRVPEFQQENYTENFVQCILDGALGNEKVGACLVVGGDGRFLCPQAISVIIKICAANGVDKLIVAKDGILSTPALSHIIRSRKYNNGQKIHGGIILTASHNPGGPKNDFGIKFNSENGGPAPEKVTDKIFELTKSISQYKICPDLNIDFGQVGEAELVREGFSSMTIQVIDGIDDYVSYMEEIFDFLEF
;
A
#
# COMPACT_ATOMS: atom_id res chain seq x y z
N MET A 1 -6.11 22.61 9.83
CA MET A 1 -6.47 21.20 9.56
C MET A 1 -6.44 20.46 10.89
N ALA A 2 -7.44 19.64 11.20
CA ALA A 2 -7.52 18.98 12.51
C ALA A 2 -6.35 17.99 12.66
N GLN A 3 -5.55 18.14 13.72
CA GLN A 3 -4.51 17.18 14.07
C GLN A 3 -5.18 15.93 14.62
N THR A 4 -5.19 14.84 13.85
CA THR A 4 -5.64 13.54 14.33
C THR A 4 -4.49 12.90 15.08
N GLN A 5 -4.58 12.85 16.41
CA GLN A 5 -3.62 12.12 17.24
C GLN A 5 -3.94 10.63 17.20
N ALA A 6 -3.01 9.82 16.71
CA ALA A 6 -3.19 8.37 16.58
C ALA A 6 -2.34 7.60 17.61
N THR A 7 -3.00 6.74 18.40
CA THR A 7 -2.35 5.83 19.35
C THR A 7 -1.90 4.55 18.65
N ILE A 8 -0.66 4.13 18.90
CA ILE A 8 -0.13 2.87 18.39
C ILE A 8 -0.53 1.74 19.32
N LYS A 9 -1.07 0.66 18.76
CA LYS A 9 -1.30 -0.61 19.47
C LYS A 9 -0.45 -1.71 18.86
N VAL A 10 0.08 -2.56 19.72
CA VAL A 10 0.68 -3.84 19.34
C VAL A 10 -0.41 -4.90 19.48
N VAL A 11 -0.66 -5.66 18.42
CA VAL A 11 -1.66 -6.72 18.39
C VAL A 11 -0.95 -8.06 18.24
N GLU A 12 -1.17 -8.96 19.20
CA GLU A 12 -0.72 -10.34 19.08
C GLU A 12 -1.50 -11.06 17.97
N THR A 13 -0.81 -11.90 17.20
CA THR A 13 -1.40 -12.62 16.06
C THR A 13 -0.75 -13.99 15.93
N LYS A 14 -1.26 -14.80 15.01
CA LYS A 14 -0.69 -16.10 14.65
C LYS A 14 -0.36 -16.14 13.15
N PRO A 15 0.67 -16.90 12.75
CA PRO A 15 0.97 -17.14 11.34
C PRO A 15 -0.21 -17.78 10.59
N TYR A 16 -0.40 -17.39 9.33
CA TYR A 16 -1.29 -18.06 8.39
C TYR A 16 -0.48 -18.85 7.37
N THR A 17 -0.88 -20.10 7.12
CA THR A 17 -0.25 -20.90 6.07
C THR A 17 -0.59 -20.33 4.69
N GLY A 18 0.37 -20.39 3.77
CA GLY A 18 0.11 -20.07 2.37
C GLY A 18 0.02 -18.59 2.01
N GLN A 19 0.45 -17.66 2.88
CA GLN A 19 0.71 -16.26 2.54
C GLN A 19 2.00 -16.09 1.69
N LYS A 20 2.20 -16.97 0.71
CA LYS A 20 3.35 -16.91 -0.22
C LYS A 20 2.99 -15.98 -1.39
N PRO A 21 3.68 -14.83 -1.57
CA PRO A 21 3.53 -14.05 -2.78
C PRO A 21 4.07 -14.86 -3.97
N GLY A 22 3.33 -14.88 -5.07
CA GLY A 22 3.87 -15.35 -6.35
C GLY A 22 4.71 -14.27 -7.03
N THR A 23 5.13 -14.51 -8.27
CA THR A 23 5.83 -13.52 -9.13
C THR A 23 5.07 -12.20 -9.29
N SER A 24 3.76 -12.22 -9.04
CA SER A 24 2.87 -11.07 -9.12
C SER A 24 2.16 -10.79 -7.78
N GLY A 25 2.81 -11.03 -6.64
CA GLY A 25 2.24 -10.78 -5.31
C GLY A 25 1.31 -11.89 -4.79
N LEU A 26 0.69 -11.67 -3.64
CA LEU A 26 -0.23 -12.62 -3.00
C LEU A 26 -1.61 -12.51 -3.65
N ARG A 27 -2.21 -13.65 -4.01
CA ARG A 27 -3.60 -13.74 -4.48
C ARG A 27 -4.30 -14.89 -3.78
N LYS A 28 -5.46 -14.59 -3.20
CA LYS A 28 -6.30 -15.53 -2.44
C LYS A 28 -7.75 -15.11 -2.57
N ARG A 29 -8.68 -15.96 -2.13
CA ARG A 29 -10.09 -15.59 -2.16
C ARG A 29 -10.39 -14.53 -1.10
N VAL A 30 -11.36 -13.67 -1.38
CA VAL A 30 -11.85 -12.63 -0.46
C VAL A 30 -12.14 -13.18 0.95
N PRO A 31 -12.84 -14.33 1.12
CA PRO A 31 -13.07 -14.89 2.46
C PRO A 31 -11.79 -15.22 3.24
N GLU A 32 -10.65 -15.46 2.58
CA GLU A 32 -9.37 -15.66 3.27
C GLU A 32 -8.83 -14.31 3.79
N PHE A 33 -8.86 -13.26 2.98
CA PHE A 33 -8.44 -11.91 3.39
C PHE A 33 -9.32 -11.30 4.49
N GLN A 34 -10.58 -11.75 4.61
CA GLN A 34 -11.50 -11.34 5.66
C GLN A 34 -11.31 -12.09 6.98
N GLN A 35 -10.46 -13.12 7.02
CA GLN A 35 -10.08 -13.74 8.29
C GLN A 35 -9.38 -12.71 9.16
N GLU A 36 -9.65 -12.77 10.46
CA GLU A 36 -9.06 -11.88 11.45
C GLU A 36 -7.53 -11.86 11.32
N ASN A 37 -6.93 -10.67 11.30
CA ASN A 37 -5.48 -10.46 11.20
C ASN A 37 -4.82 -10.95 9.89
N TYR A 38 -5.55 -11.53 8.93
CA TYR A 38 -4.93 -12.07 7.71
C TYR A 38 -4.29 -10.97 6.87
N THR A 39 -5.04 -9.90 6.62
CA THR A 39 -4.57 -8.75 5.83
C THR A 39 -3.50 -7.99 6.59
N GLU A 40 -3.71 -7.76 7.88
CA GLU A 40 -2.80 -7.05 8.77
C GLU A 40 -1.44 -7.73 8.84
N ASN A 41 -1.42 -9.05 9.04
CA ASN A 41 -0.19 -9.83 9.06
C ASN A 41 0.61 -9.64 7.77
N PHE A 42 -0.07 -9.75 6.62
CA PHE A 42 0.62 -9.68 5.34
C PHE A 42 1.16 -8.27 5.06
N VAL A 43 0.42 -7.21 5.41
CA VAL A 43 0.88 -5.82 5.28
C VAL A 43 2.08 -5.55 6.20
N GLN A 44 2.04 -6.02 7.45
CA GLN A 44 3.18 -5.92 8.37
C GLN A 44 4.41 -6.62 7.80
N CYS A 45 4.25 -7.85 7.28
CA CYS A 45 5.33 -8.58 6.63
C CYS A 45 5.85 -7.90 5.36
N ILE A 46 5.02 -7.19 4.59
CA ILE A 46 5.47 -6.36 3.47
C ILE A 46 6.41 -5.26 3.98
N LEU A 47 6.01 -4.49 5.00
CA LEU A 47 6.85 -3.40 5.51
C LEU A 47 8.17 -3.93 6.07
N ASP A 48 8.12 -5.00 6.86
CA ASP A 48 9.31 -5.58 7.47
C ASP A 48 10.22 -6.28 6.46
N GLY A 49 9.65 -6.94 5.45
CA GLY A 49 10.39 -7.70 4.45
C GLY A 49 10.95 -6.84 3.32
N ALA A 50 10.20 -5.84 2.85
CA ALA A 50 10.59 -5.00 1.73
C ALA A 50 11.43 -3.79 2.13
N LEU A 51 11.16 -3.20 3.30
CA LEU A 51 11.83 -1.96 3.75
C LEU A 51 12.68 -2.18 5.00
N GLY A 52 12.36 -3.16 5.85
CA GLY A 52 13.13 -3.44 7.06
C GLY A 52 13.16 -2.23 8.00
N ASN A 53 14.35 -1.65 8.23
CA ASN A 53 14.50 -0.44 9.04
C ASN A 53 14.20 0.85 8.24
N GLU A 54 14.30 0.81 6.92
CA GLU A 54 14.03 1.97 6.03
C GLU A 54 12.54 2.30 5.96
N LYS A 55 11.65 1.50 6.57
CA LYS A 55 10.22 1.84 6.68
C LYS A 55 9.98 3.10 7.51
N VAL A 56 10.86 3.38 8.48
CA VAL A 56 10.82 4.62 9.28
C VAL A 56 11.29 5.77 8.39
N GLY A 57 10.45 6.77 8.18
CA GLY A 57 10.73 7.86 7.23
C GLY A 57 10.41 7.52 5.77
N ALA A 58 9.84 6.34 5.48
CA ALA A 58 9.51 5.95 4.11
C ALA A 58 8.38 6.79 3.51
N CYS A 59 8.38 6.86 2.18
CA CYS A 59 7.26 7.32 1.36
C CYS A 59 6.79 6.16 0.46
N LEU A 60 5.51 5.82 0.48
CA LEU A 60 4.93 4.74 -0.32
C LEU A 60 3.70 5.20 -1.11
N VAL A 61 3.47 4.59 -2.26
CA VAL A 61 2.25 4.75 -3.05
C VAL A 61 1.29 3.60 -2.77
N VAL A 62 -0.01 3.89 -2.64
CA VAL A 62 -1.05 2.88 -2.39
C VAL A 62 -2.23 3.09 -3.33
N GLY A 63 -2.69 2.02 -3.95
CA GLY A 63 -3.91 2.03 -4.75
C GLY A 63 -4.25 0.65 -5.29
N GLY A 64 -5.30 0.55 -6.11
CA GLY A 64 -5.75 -0.73 -6.64
C GLY A 64 -6.76 -0.63 -7.77
N ASP A 65 -7.24 -1.79 -8.19
CA ASP A 65 -8.16 -1.93 -9.34
C ASP A 65 -9.65 -1.79 -8.97
N GLY A 66 -9.95 -1.35 -7.74
CA GLY A 66 -11.32 -1.09 -7.28
C GLY A 66 -12.13 -2.34 -6.92
N ARG A 67 -11.52 -3.53 -6.87
CA ARG A 67 -12.23 -4.76 -6.47
C ARG A 67 -12.76 -4.68 -5.02
N PHE A 68 -13.73 -5.54 -4.73
CA PHE A 68 -14.57 -5.53 -3.51
C PHE A 68 -13.91 -5.12 -2.17
N LEU A 69 -12.71 -5.63 -1.84
CA LEU A 69 -12.03 -5.34 -0.56
C LEU A 69 -11.05 -4.15 -0.61
N CYS A 70 -10.90 -3.47 -1.74
CA CYS A 70 -9.89 -2.42 -1.92
C CYS A 70 -10.00 -1.31 -0.85
N PRO A 71 -11.16 -0.66 -0.64
CA PRO A 71 -11.26 0.42 0.35
C PRO A 71 -10.88 -0.02 1.77
N GLN A 72 -11.31 -1.22 2.18
CA GLN A 72 -11.02 -1.78 3.51
C GLN A 72 -9.52 -2.08 3.65
N ALA A 73 -8.91 -2.71 2.65
CA ALA A 73 -7.48 -3.01 2.67
C ALA A 73 -6.61 -1.75 2.65
N ILE A 74 -6.99 -0.69 1.92
CA ILE A 74 -6.30 0.61 1.95
C ILE A 74 -6.34 1.21 3.35
N SER A 75 -7.51 1.19 4.01
CA SER A 75 -7.64 1.66 5.39
C SER A 75 -6.69 0.90 6.33
N VAL A 76 -6.62 -0.44 6.22
CA VAL A 76 -5.68 -1.26 6.98
C VAL A 76 -4.21 -0.88 6.69
N ILE A 77 -3.85 -0.70 5.42
CA ILE A 77 -2.51 -0.29 5.01
C ILE A 77 -2.12 1.05 5.64
N ILE A 78 -3.01 2.05 5.57
CA ILE A 78 -2.79 3.37 6.16
C ILE A 78 -2.50 3.25 7.66
N LYS A 79 -3.33 2.48 8.38
CA LYS A 79 -3.18 2.28 9.84
C LYS A 79 -1.88 1.58 10.22
N ILE A 80 -1.47 0.57 9.45
CA ILE A 80 -0.24 -0.18 9.73
C ILE A 80 1.00 0.65 9.35
N CYS A 81 1.00 1.32 8.20
CA CYS A 81 2.06 2.24 7.81
C CYS A 81 2.25 3.36 8.86
N ALA A 82 1.14 3.93 9.34
CA ALA A 82 1.17 4.93 10.40
C ALA A 82 1.87 4.37 11.66
N ALA A 83 1.49 3.19 12.12
CA ALA A 83 2.05 2.57 13.32
C ALA A 83 3.51 2.07 13.18
N ASN A 84 4.00 1.99 11.94
CA ASN A 84 5.34 1.51 11.61
C ASN A 84 6.32 2.61 11.19
N GLY A 85 5.94 3.89 11.33
CA GLY A 85 6.82 5.03 11.12
C GLY A 85 6.97 5.48 9.66
N VAL A 86 6.08 5.08 8.76
CA VAL A 86 6.05 5.61 7.39
C VAL A 86 5.66 7.09 7.45
N ASP A 87 6.42 7.97 6.82
CA ASP A 87 6.20 9.43 6.93
C ASP A 87 5.33 9.99 5.81
N LYS A 88 5.22 9.29 4.67
CA LYS A 88 4.31 9.71 3.61
C LYS A 88 3.60 8.53 2.94
N LEU A 89 2.28 8.65 2.79
CA LEU A 89 1.51 7.80 1.89
C LEU A 89 0.89 8.66 0.79
N ILE A 90 1.14 8.26 -0.45
CA ILE A 90 0.44 8.77 -1.62
C ILE A 90 -0.68 7.78 -1.92
N VAL A 91 -1.93 8.18 -1.75
CA VAL A 91 -3.11 7.31 -1.93
C VAL A 91 -3.91 7.85 -3.10
N ALA A 92 -4.34 6.99 -4.02
CA ALA A 92 -5.22 7.46 -5.08
C ALA A 92 -6.65 7.70 -4.57
N LYS A 93 -7.32 8.71 -5.13
CA LYS A 93 -8.73 9.00 -4.86
C LYS A 93 -9.59 7.74 -5.05
N ASP A 94 -10.48 7.49 -4.10
CA ASP A 94 -11.34 6.30 -4.01
C ASP A 94 -10.54 4.96 -3.99
N GLY A 95 -9.23 5.02 -3.82
CA GLY A 95 -8.32 3.89 -3.89
C GLY A 95 -8.04 3.37 -5.31
N ILE A 96 -8.45 4.10 -6.36
CA ILE A 96 -8.38 3.64 -7.74
C ILE A 96 -7.06 4.06 -8.39
N LEU A 97 -6.19 3.09 -8.64
CA LEU A 97 -4.90 3.30 -9.30
C LEU A 97 -4.50 2.07 -10.11
N SER A 98 -4.30 2.26 -11.41
CA SER A 98 -3.84 1.17 -12.28
C SER A 98 -2.40 0.76 -11.95
N THR A 99 -2.02 -0.48 -12.28
CA THR A 99 -0.63 -0.94 -12.09
C THR A 99 0.39 -0.08 -12.86
N PRO A 100 0.13 0.30 -14.14
CA PRO A 100 1.00 1.23 -14.84
C PRO A 100 1.09 2.62 -14.20
N ALA A 101 -0.04 3.18 -13.74
CA ALA A 101 -0.04 4.50 -13.10
C ALA A 101 0.74 4.48 -11.77
N LEU A 102 0.55 3.47 -10.92
CA LEU A 102 1.34 3.30 -9.70
C LEU A 102 2.84 3.18 -9.99
N SER A 103 3.20 2.37 -11.00
CA SER A 103 4.58 2.20 -11.45
C SER A 103 5.17 3.53 -11.92
N HIS A 104 4.41 4.29 -12.70
CA HIS A 104 4.80 5.59 -13.21
C HIS A 104 5.02 6.58 -12.06
N ILE A 105 4.08 6.73 -11.12
CA ILE A 105 4.20 7.64 -9.97
C ILE A 105 5.46 7.37 -9.14
N ILE A 106 5.76 6.09 -8.86
CA ILE A 106 6.99 5.72 -8.13
C ILE A 106 8.24 6.24 -8.86
N ARG A 107 8.23 6.19 -10.19
CA ARG A 107 9.39 6.52 -11.04
C ARG A 107 9.50 8.02 -11.34
N SER A 108 8.40 8.67 -11.70
CA SER A 108 8.38 10.08 -12.13
C SER A 108 8.51 11.01 -10.93
N ARG A 109 7.77 10.73 -9.85
CA ARG A 109 7.89 11.45 -8.58
C ARG A 109 8.99 10.90 -7.69
N LYS A 110 10.04 10.28 -8.25
CA LYS A 110 11.18 9.62 -7.55
C LYS A 110 11.53 10.29 -6.21
N TYR A 111 11.48 11.62 -6.19
CA TYR A 111 11.35 12.43 -4.98
C TYR A 111 10.03 13.22 -4.98
N ASN A 112 9.26 13.13 -3.90
CA ASN A 112 8.06 13.94 -3.68
C ASN A 112 8.35 14.93 -2.54
N ASN A 113 8.46 16.22 -2.86
CA ASN A 113 8.93 17.28 -1.95
C ASN A 113 10.27 16.95 -1.27
N GLY A 114 11.21 16.39 -2.05
CA GLY A 114 12.54 16.00 -1.58
C GLY A 114 12.62 14.63 -0.90
N GLN A 115 11.49 13.96 -0.65
CA GLN A 115 11.45 12.63 -0.03
C GLN A 115 11.42 11.53 -1.10
N LYS A 116 12.38 10.60 -1.03
CA LYS A 116 12.45 9.44 -1.93
C LYS A 116 11.21 8.56 -1.80
N ILE A 117 10.63 8.12 -2.92
CA ILE A 117 9.58 7.08 -2.92
C ILE A 117 10.24 5.70 -2.85
N HIS A 118 9.88 4.90 -1.86
CA HIS A 118 10.53 3.62 -1.56
C HIS A 118 9.84 2.41 -2.24
N GLY A 119 8.66 2.63 -2.82
CA GLY A 119 7.88 1.61 -3.50
C GLY A 119 6.38 1.88 -3.41
N GLY A 120 5.59 0.85 -3.65
CA GLY A 120 4.14 0.95 -3.51
C GLY A 120 3.46 -0.38 -3.28
N ILE A 121 2.32 -0.32 -2.57
CA ILE A 121 1.45 -1.47 -2.34
C ILE A 121 0.27 -1.36 -3.30
N ILE A 122 0.07 -2.39 -4.10
CA ILE A 122 -1.00 -2.43 -5.09
C ILE A 122 -2.01 -3.54 -4.79
N LEU A 123 -3.28 -3.16 -4.79
CA LEU A 123 -4.41 -4.03 -4.51
C LEU A 123 -5.04 -4.50 -5.83
N THR A 124 -4.62 -5.67 -6.30
CA THR A 124 -5.12 -6.25 -7.55
C THR A 124 -4.79 -7.74 -7.61
N ALA A 125 -5.71 -8.54 -8.13
CA ALA A 125 -5.44 -9.91 -8.58
C ALA A 125 -5.29 -9.98 -10.11
N SER A 126 -4.92 -8.86 -10.76
CA SER A 126 -4.78 -8.73 -12.21
C SER A 126 -6.11 -9.07 -12.91
N HIS A 127 -6.11 -10.04 -13.82
CA HIS A 127 -7.28 -10.46 -14.59
C HIS A 127 -8.22 -11.42 -13.82
N ASN A 128 -7.83 -11.88 -12.62
CA ASN A 128 -8.67 -12.79 -11.85
C ASN A 128 -10.00 -12.11 -11.45
N PRO A 129 -11.14 -12.84 -11.54
CA PRO A 129 -12.44 -12.31 -11.16
C PRO A 129 -12.46 -11.70 -9.75
N GLY A 130 -13.11 -10.54 -9.60
CA GLY A 130 -13.33 -9.88 -8.31
C GLY A 130 -14.71 -10.18 -7.73
N GLY A 131 -14.97 -9.68 -6.52
CA GLY A 131 -16.24 -9.82 -5.81
C GLY A 131 -16.13 -10.62 -4.52
N PRO A 132 -17.19 -10.64 -3.69
CA PRO A 132 -17.14 -11.11 -2.30
C PRO A 132 -16.77 -12.60 -2.13
N LYS A 133 -16.87 -13.40 -3.20
CA LYS A 133 -16.52 -14.83 -3.19
C LYS A 133 -15.34 -15.19 -4.11
N ASN A 134 -14.78 -14.21 -4.81
CA ASN A 134 -13.71 -14.41 -5.79
C ASN A 134 -12.39 -13.89 -5.25
N ASP A 135 -11.49 -13.47 -6.12
CA ASP A 135 -10.10 -13.25 -5.77
C ASP A 135 -9.83 -11.80 -5.36
N PHE A 136 -8.93 -11.67 -4.38
CA PHE A 136 -8.28 -10.44 -3.98
C PHE A 136 -6.76 -10.63 -4.04
N GLY A 137 -6.02 -9.53 -4.10
CA GLY A 137 -4.57 -9.61 -4.15
C GLY A 137 -3.89 -8.37 -3.63
N ILE A 138 -2.71 -8.58 -3.03
CA ILE A 138 -1.84 -7.55 -2.50
C ILE A 138 -0.44 -7.80 -3.07
N LYS A 139 0.13 -6.80 -3.74
CA LYS A 139 1.49 -6.86 -4.27
C LYS A 139 2.31 -5.67 -3.77
N PHE A 140 3.62 -5.81 -3.85
CA PHE A 140 4.57 -4.74 -3.60
C PHE A 140 5.40 -4.49 -4.86
N ASN A 141 5.54 -3.22 -5.23
CA ASN A 141 6.49 -2.75 -6.24
C ASN A 141 7.63 -2.01 -5.52
N SER A 142 8.86 -2.24 -5.97
CA SER A 142 10.05 -1.59 -5.43
C SER A 142 10.24 -0.17 -6.00
N GLU A 143 11.26 0.55 -5.51
CA GLU A 143 11.61 1.92 -5.91
C GLU A 143 11.82 2.16 -7.41
N ASN A 144 12.08 1.11 -8.21
CA ASN A 144 12.19 1.23 -9.67
C ASN A 144 10.82 1.24 -10.38
N GLY A 145 9.73 1.14 -9.62
CA GLY A 145 8.34 1.03 -10.07
C GLY A 145 7.94 -0.38 -10.54
N GLY A 146 8.87 -1.33 -10.57
CA GLY A 146 8.63 -2.71 -10.97
C GLY A 146 8.23 -3.62 -9.81
N PRO A 147 7.78 -4.85 -10.09
CA PRO A 147 7.47 -5.84 -9.05
C PRO A 147 8.65 -6.09 -8.12
N ALA A 148 8.35 -6.39 -6.86
CA ALA A 148 9.36 -6.78 -5.88
C ALA A 148 10.25 -7.93 -6.42
N PRO A 149 11.59 -7.84 -6.29
CA PRO A 149 12.49 -8.95 -6.62
C PRO A 149 12.18 -10.20 -5.79
N GLU A 150 12.53 -11.39 -6.32
CA GLU A 150 12.27 -12.68 -5.66
C GLU A 150 12.82 -12.72 -4.21
N LYS A 151 14.04 -12.19 -4.00
CA LYS A 151 14.64 -12.07 -2.67
C LYS A 151 13.75 -11.30 -1.67
N VAL A 152 13.04 -10.27 -2.13
CA VAL A 152 12.12 -9.50 -1.29
C VAL A 152 10.84 -10.30 -1.04
N THR A 153 10.25 -10.91 -2.07
CA THR A 153 9.03 -11.73 -1.90
C THR A 153 9.26 -12.95 -1.00
N ASP A 154 10.43 -13.58 -1.09
CA ASP A 154 10.83 -14.68 -0.21
C ASP A 154 11.01 -14.20 1.22
N LYS A 155 11.65 -13.04 1.41
CA LYS A 155 11.80 -12.45 2.74
C LYS A 155 10.45 -12.15 3.39
N ILE A 156 9.50 -11.58 2.63
CA ILE A 156 8.12 -11.37 3.08
C ILE A 156 7.50 -12.71 3.47
N PHE A 157 7.59 -13.73 2.62
CA PHE A 157 7.03 -15.05 2.92
C PHE A 157 7.61 -15.68 4.18
N GLU A 158 8.93 -15.64 4.39
CA GLU A 158 9.54 -16.18 5.62
C GLU A 158 9.05 -15.46 6.88
N LEU A 159 8.78 -14.15 6.81
CA LEU A 159 8.20 -13.41 7.92
C LEU A 159 6.75 -13.85 8.21
N THR A 160 5.95 -14.14 7.18
CA THR A 160 4.55 -14.59 7.38
C THR A 160 4.44 -15.90 8.16
N LYS A 161 5.47 -16.75 8.11
CA LYS A 161 5.51 -18.04 8.82
C LYS A 161 5.79 -17.91 10.32
N SER A 162 6.37 -16.80 10.74
CA SER A 162 6.86 -16.61 12.11
C SER A 162 6.30 -15.35 12.79
N ILE A 163 5.46 -14.57 12.10
CA ILE A 163 4.82 -13.39 12.68
C ILE A 163 4.00 -13.74 13.92
N SER A 164 4.26 -13.03 15.01
CA SER A 164 3.57 -13.18 16.30
C SER A 164 2.85 -11.90 16.73
N GLN A 165 3.15 -10.77 16.08
CA GLN A 165 2.49 -9.49 16.34
C GLN A 165 2.58 -8.56 15.12
N TYR A 166 1.68 -7.57 15.07
CA TYR A 166 1.79 -6.40 14.18
C TYR A 166 1.49 -5.11 14.95
N LYS A 167 1.84 -3.96 14.36
CA LYS A 167 1.53 -2.64 14.91
C LYS A 167 0.46 -1.95 14.07
N ILE A 168 -0.50 -1.31 14.73
CA ILE A 168 -1.60 -0.61 14.07
C ILE A 168 -2.03 0.65 14.83
N CYS A 169 -2.48 1.67 14.11
CA CYS A 169 -3.21 2.81 14.67
C CYS A 169 -4.71 2.57 14.46
N PRO A 170 -5.42 1.87 15.36
CA PRO A 170 -6.76 1.36 15.10
C PRO A 170 -7.82 2.47 14.94
N ASP A 171 -7.63 3.58 15.66
CA ASP A 171 -8.56 4.71 15.76
C ASP A 171 -8.42 5.68 14.57
N LEU A 172 -7.44 5.46 13.70
CA LEU A 172 -7.20 6.32 12.54
C LEU A 172 -8.28 6.07 11.47
N ASN A 173 -9.05 7.09 11.13
CA ASN A 173 -9.99 7.05 10.01
C ASN A 173 -9.64 8.15 9.01
N ILE A 174 -9.32 7.75 7.78
CA ILE A 174 -8.88 8.67 6.73
C ILE A 174 -9.81 8.51 5.55
N ASP A 175 -10.44 9.62 5.19
CA ASP A 175 -11.17 9.74 3.95
C ASP A 175 -10.18 9.93 2.79
N PHE A 176 -10.28 9.07 1.79
CA PHE A 176 -9.53 9.16 0.54
C PHE A 176 -10.47 9.32 -0.67
N GLY A 177 -11.70 9.78 -0.45
CA GLY A 177 -12.66 10.12 -1.50
C GLY A 177 -12.46 11.51 -2.11
N GLN A 178 -11.60 12.34 -1.52
CA GLN A 178 -11.30 13.70 -1.97
C GLN A 178 -9.78 13.91 -2.09
N VAL A 179 -9.35 14.57 -3.16
CA VAL A 179 -7.95 14.98 -3.35
C VAL A 179 -7.57 16.00 -2.28
N GLY A 180 -6.37 15.86 -1.72
CA GLY A 180 -5.87 16.75 -0.68
C GLY A 180 -4.77 16.11 0.16
N GLU A 181 -4.34 16.85 1.19
CA GLU A 181 -3.33 16.36 2.13
C GLU A 181 -3.90 16.39 3.56
N ALA A 182 -3.58 15.35 4.32
CA ALA A 182 -3.85 15.27 5.75
C ALA A 182 -2.54 14.98 6.49
N GLU A 183 -2.32 15.69 7.59
CA GLU A 183 -1.18 15.45 8.48
C GLU A 183 -1.65 14.72 9.74
N LEU A 184 -0.92 13.68 10.12
CA LEU A 184 -1.21 12.84 11.26
C LEU A 184 -0.07 12.88 12.27
N VAL A 185 -0.42 13.13 13.53
CA VAL A 185 0.53 13.07 14.64
C VAL A 185 0.38 11.72 15.33
N ARG A 186 1.50 11.05 15.59
CA ARG A 186 1.55 9.69 16.11
C ARG A 186 2.54 9.63 17.25
N GLU A 187 2.27 8.78 18.22
CA GLU A 187 3.21 8.57 19.32
C GLU A 187 4.52 7.93 18.83
N GLY A 188 5.67 8.48 19.22
CA GLY A 188 6.99 7.89 18.96
C GLY A 188 7.56 8.09 17.54
N PHE A 189 6.88 8.80 16.65
CA PHE A 189 7.35 9.09 15.28
C PHE A 189 7.14 10.56 14.90
N SER A 190 7.78 10.99 13.82
CA SER A 190 7.45 12.23 13.09
C SER A 190 5.99 12.22 12.62
N SER A 191 5.47 13.40 12.25
CA SER A 191 4.17 13.47 11.60
C SER A 191 4.19 12.69 10.27
N MET A 192 3.04 12.12 9.93
CA MET A 192 2.82 11.42 8.67
C MET A 192 1.92 12.25 7.77
N THR A 193 2.32 12.42 6.52
CA THR A 193 1.48 13.01 5.48
C THR A 193 0.74 11.90 4.72
N ILE A 194 -0.57 12.03 4.62
CA ILE A 194 -1.37 11.27 3.65
C ILE A 194 -1.78 12.23 2.55
N GLN A 195 -1.25 12.01 1.36
CA GLN A 195 -1.54 12.77 0.17
C GLN A 195 -2.48 11.97 -0.72
N VAL A 196 -3.75 12.39 -0.77
CA VAL A 196 -4.72 11.84 -1.70
C VAL A 196 -4.57 12.56 -3.03
N ILE A 197 -4.29 11.81 -4.10
CA ILE A 197 -4.09 12.35 -5.45
C ILE A 197 -5.16 11.86 -6.42
N ASP A 198 -5.31 12.56 -7.54
CA ASP A 198 -6.00 11.97 -8.69
C ASP A 198 -5.19 10.77 -9.21
N GLY A 199 -5.88 9.66 -9.52
CA GLY A 199 -5.24 8.41 -9.95
C GLY A 199 -4.91 8.35 -11.45
N ILE A 200 -5.26 9.39 -12.22
CA ILE A 200 -5.23 9.45 -13.68
C ILE A 200 -4.24 10.52 -14.16
N ASP A 201 -4.21 11.68 -13.51
CA ASP A 201 -3.46 12.87 -13.97
C ASP A 201 -1.99 12.59 -14.35
N ASP A 202 -1.20 11.97 -13.45
CA ASP A 202 0.21 11.68 -13.74
C ASP A 202 0.37 10.73 -14.93
N TYR A 203 -0.54 9.76 -15.08
CA TYR A 203 -0.45 8.76 -16.14
C TYR A 203 -0.88 9.34 -17.50
N VAL A 204 -1.92 10.18 -17.54
CA VAL A 204 -2.34 10.87 -18.76
C VAL A 204 -1.23 11.81 -19.24
N SER A 205 -0.67 12.61 -18.34
CA SER A 205 0.47 13.49 -18.66
C SER A 205 1.64 12.71 -19.28
N TYR A 206 1.92 11.52 -18.74
CA TYR A 206 2.94 10.64 -19.30
C TYR A 206 2.59 10.06 -20.67
N MET A 207 1.30 9.78 -20.94
CA MET A 207 0.87 9.32 -22.27
C MET A 207 0.99 10.44 -23.31
N GLU A 208 0.72 11.69 -22.95
CA GLU A 208 0.89 12.86 -23.84
C GLU A 208 2.36 13.11 -24.22
N GLU A 209 3.31 12.70 -23.38
CA GLU A 209 4.75 12.74 -23.72
C GLU A 209 5.15 11.66 -24.74
N ILE A 210 4.40 10.55 -24.82
CA ILE A 210 4.73 9.38 -25.65
C ILE A 210 3.97 9.39 -26.98
N PHE A 211 2.72 9.83 -26.97
CA PHE A 211 1.80 9.77 -28.09
C PHE A 211 1.34 11.17 -28.48
N ASP A 212 1.14 11.41 -29.77
CA ASP A 212 0.48 12.62 -30.24
C ASP A 212 -1.04 12.50 -30.04
N PHE A 213 -1.58 13.26 -29.09
CA PHE A 213 -3.01 13.24 -28.78
C PHE A 213 -3.85 14.01 -29.80
N LEU A 214 -3.24 14.88 -30.62
CA LEU A 214 -3.92 15.69 -31.63
C LEU A 214 -4.07 14.96 -32.98
N GLU A 215 -3.34 13.85 -33.18
CA GLU A 215 -3.42 13.01 -34.37
C GLU A 215 -4.45 11.85 -34.27
N PHE A 216 -5.34 11.85 -33.25
CA PHE A 216 -6.45 10.89 -33.09
C PHE A 216 -7.82 11.48 -33.41
#